data_AF-A0A962YQ53-F1
#
_entry.id   AF-A0A962YQ53-F1
#
_cell.length_a   1.000
_cell.length_b   1.000
_cell.length_c   1.000
_cell.angle_alpha   90.00
_cell.angle_beta   90.00
_cell.angle_gamma   90.00
#
_symmetry.space_group_name_H-M   'P 1'
#
loop_
_entity.id
_entity.type
_entity.pdbx_description
1 polymer ?
#
loop_
_entity_poly.entity_id
_entity_poly.type
_entity_poly.pdbx_seq_one_letter_code
_entity_poly.pdbx_strand_id
1 'polypeptide(L)'
;MLITPAIIALQLIALSVTGTVLLASGFAWQILRRWNIASGSALQIRLERQTYLISTLLGFALGAELLSLLLFVYTAESLSSQFVGAMCATGVLNANPFGFPTLLLKIIIFFLATLWLALDRVDHQGYDYPLVRAKYGLLLAIAPLTVLESVLQTHYFLGLEPEVITSCCGSLFSANQQGVAAELAGWPVRPALAVFYATAGLSLMIGLAFRRWLWLGPLFTV
;
A
#
# COMPACT_ATOMS: atom_id res chain seq x y z
N MET A 1 6.03 6.42 26.80
CA MET A 1 6.36 5.92 25.44
C MET A 1 6.66 4.44 25.52
N LEU A 2 5.79 3.58 25.00
CA LEU A 2 6.09 2.16 24.82
C LEU A 2 7.06 2.03 23.64
N ILE A 3 8.35 2.17 23.88
CA ILE A 3 9.36 2.00 22.82
C ILE A 3 9.63 0.50 22.67
N THR A 4 8.81 -0.18 21.86
CA THR A 4 9.08 -1.55 21.47
C THR A 4 10.01 -1.58 20.26
N PRO A 5 10.84 -2.62 20.09
CA PRO A 5 11.71 -2.75 18.92
C PRO A 5 10.95 -2.68 17.59
N ALA A 6 9.72 -3.19 17.57
CA ALA A 6 8.86 -3.18 16.39
C ALA A 6 8.45 -1.75 15.96
N ILE A 7 8.15 -0.87 16.92
CA ILE A 7 7.80 0.53 16.64
C ILE A 7 9.00 1.28 16.07
N ILE A 8 10.20 1.06 16.62
CA ILE A 8 11.43 1.67 16.07
C ILE A 8 11.66 1.18 14.64
N ALA A 9 11.52 -0.13 14.39
CA ALA A 9 11.70 -0.70 13.06
C ALA A 9 10.70 -0.10 12.05
N LEU A 10 9.41 0.02 12.41
CA LEU A 10 8.39 0.65 11.57
C LEU A 10 8.70 2.11 11.27
N GLN A 11 9.20 2.86 12.25
CA GLN A 11 9.55 4.26 12.06
C GLN A 11 10.78 4.43 11.16
N LEU A 12 11.79 3.58 11.32
CA LEU A 12 12.98 3.58 10.45
C LEU A 12 12.61 3.22 9.01
N ILE A 13 11.75 2.22 8.81
CA ILE A 13 11.26 1.87 7.47
C ILE A 13 10.53 3.06 6.86
N ALA A 14 9.52 3.62 7.55
CA ALA A 14 8.74 4.76 7.03
C ALA A 14 9.64 5.96 6.67
N LEU A 15 10.61 6.32 7.52
CA LEU A 15 11.55 7.42 7.26
C LEU A 15 12.50 7.11 6.09
N SER A 16 12.98 5.88 5.98
CA SER A 16 13.86 5.48 4.87
C SER A 16 13.12 5.45 3.53
N VAL A 17 11.88 4.95 3.51
CA VAL A 17 11.04 4.90 2.31
C VAL A 17 10.65 6.30 1.88
N THR A 18 10.16 7.14 2.80
CA THR A 18 9.84 8.54 2.48
C THR A 18 11.05 9.31 1.99
N GLY A 19 12.20 9.17 2.64
CA GLY A 19 13.44 9.84 2.22
C GLY A 19 13.87 9.43 0.81
N THR A 20 13.85 8.13 0.50
CA THR A 20 14.23 7.62 -0.83
C THR A 20 13.24 8.02 -1.92
N VAL A 21 11.94 7.96 -1.65
CA VAL A 21 10.88 8.39 -2.60
C VAL A 21 10.94 9.89 -2.85
N LEU A 22 11.19 10.71 -1.82
CA LEU A 22 11.35 12.16 -1.98
C LEU A 22 12.59 12.52 -2.81
N LEU A 23 13.74 11.88 -2.56
CA LEU A 23 14.93 12.07 -3.39
C LEU A 23 14.67 11.66 -4.85
N ALA A 24 13.97 10.54 -5.05
CA ALA A 24 13.62 10.07 -6.38
C ALA A 24 12.57 10.95 -7.09
N SER A 25 11.70 11.66 -6.34
CA SER A 25 10.70 12.56 -6.92
C SER A 25 11.32 13.74 -7.69
N GLY A 26 12.43 14.28 -7.20
CA GLY A 26 13.18 15.33 -7.89
C GLY A 26 13.76 14.85 -9.22
N PHE A 27 14.24 13.61 -9.25
CA PHE A 27 14.71 12.96 -10.48
C PHE A 27 13.55 12.60 -11.42
N ALA A 28 12.44 12.10 -10.89
CA ALA A 28 11.22 11.80 -11.65
C ALA A 28 10.74 13.03 -12.42
N TRP A 29 10.72 14.19 -11.77
CA TRP A 29 10.35 15.46 -12.43
C TRP A 29 11.28 15.82 -13.60
N GLN A 30 12.58 15.60 -13.45
CA GLN A 30 13.56 15.84 -14.51
C GLN A 30 13.33 14.91 -15.71
N ILE A 31 13.04 13.63 -15.46
CA ILE A 31 12.70 12.67 -16.51
C ILE A 31 11.41 13.09 -17.23
N LEU A 32 10.33 13.39 -16.52
CA LEU A 32 9.07 13.79 -17.16
C LEU A 32 9.24 14.99 -18.10
N ARG A 33 10.11 15.95 -17.76
CA ARG A 33 10.34 17.15 -18.58
C ARG A 33 11.32 16.95 -19.74
N ARG A 34 12.37 16.14 -19.58
CA ARG A 34 13.51 16.10 -20.52
C ARG A 34 13.68 14.78 -21.27
N TRP A 35 12.87 13.77 -20.98
CA TRP A 35 13.00 12.45 -21.60
C TRP A 35 12.66 12.47 -23.10
N ASN A 36 13.68 12.19 -23.92
CA ASN A 36 13.56 12.01 -25.37
C ASN A 36 14.44 10.85 -25.85
N ILE A 37 13.81 9.70 -26.10
CA ILE A 37 14.48 8.46 -26.51
C ILE A 37 15.13 8.55 -27.91
N ALA A 38 14.64 9.46 -28.77
CA ALA A 38 15.20 9.67 -30.10
C ALA A 38 16.50 10.51 -30.09
N SER A 39 16.90 11.04 -28.93
CA SER A 39 18.07 11.93 -28.81
C SER A 39 19.27 11.22 -28.17
N GLY A 40 20.36 11.06 -28.93
CA GLY A 40 21.64 10.50 -28.42
C GLY A 40 22.48 11.50 -27.60
N SER A 41 21.86 12.44 -26.89
CA SER A 41 22.58 13.49 -26.17
C SER A 41 23.29 12.94 -24.92
N ALA A 42 24.41 13.54 -24.51
CA ALA A 42 25.13 13.15 -23.29
C ALA A 42 24.25 13.24 -22.03
N LEU A 43 23.25 14.13 -22.04
CA LEU A 43 22.27 14.25 -20.97
C LEU A 43 21.34 13.02 -20.91
N GLN A 44 20.86 12.52 -22.05
CA GLN A 44 20.01 11.34 -22.13
C GLN A 44 20.75 10.09 -21.62
N ILE A 45 21.99 9.87 -22.06
CA ILE A 45 22.82 8.74 -21.61
C ILE A 45 23.03 8.77 -20.08
N ARG A 46 23.20 9.97 -19.50
CA ARG A 46 23.32 10.13 -18.05
C ARG A 46 22.02 9.80 -17.32
N LEU A 47 20.87 10.23 -17.85
CA LEU A 47 19.55 9.92 -17.28
C LEU A 47 19.24 8.43 -17.34
N GLU A 48 19.59 7.74 -18.42
CA GLU A 48 19.39 6.28 -18.55
C GLU A 48 20.18 5.50 -17.48
N ARG A 49 21.47 5.81 -17.28
CA ARG A 49 22.27 5.18 -16.21
C ARG A 49 21.72 5.46 -14.82
N GLN A 50 21.29 6.70 -14.57
CA GLN A 50 20.72 7.08 -13.28
C GLN A 50 19.37 6.41 -13.03
N THR A 51 18.58 6.17 -14.08
CA THR A 51 17.28 5.47 -14.00
C THR A 51 17.45 4.07 -13.44
N TYR A 52 18.45 3.31 -13.90
CA TYR A 52 18.75 1.97 -13.35
C TYR A 52 19.09 1.99 -11.86
N LEU A 53 19.96 2.90 -11.43
CA LEU A 53 20.34 3.03 -10.02
C LEU A 53 19.13 3.42 -9.15
N ILE A 54 18.32 4.35 -9.63
CA ILE A 54 17.15 4.83 -8.89
C ILE A 54 16.06 3.76 -8.85
N SER A 55 15.86 3.00 -9.94
CA SER A 55 14.86 1.93 -9.98
C SER A 55 15.19 0.81 -9.00
N THR A 56 16.44 0.39 -8.93
CA THR A 56 16.87 -0.63 -7.96
C THR A 56 16.71 -0.15 -6.52
N LEU A 57 17.08 1.10 -6.22
CA LEU A 57 16.94 1.68 -4.89
C LEU A 57 15.46 1.83 -4.47
N LEU A 58 14.60 2.31 -5.38
CA LEU A 58 13.15 2.35 -5.18
C LEU A 58 12.55 0.94 -5.04
N GLY A 59 13.07 -0.04 -5.77
CA GLY A 59 12.67 -1.43 -5.66
C GLY A 59 12.83 -1.96 -4.24
N PHE A 60 13.98 -1.71 -3.61
CA PHE A 60 14.22 -2.07 -2.21
C PHE A 60 13.34 -1.25 -1.24
N ALA A 61 13.21 0.06 -1.45
CA ALA A 61 12.41 0.92 -0.57
C ALA A 61 10.93 0.51 -0.58
N LEU A 62 10.33 0.39 -1.77
CA LEU A 62 8.94 -0.06 -1.92
C LEU A 62 8.76 -1.52 -1.46
N GLY A 63 9.77 -2.37 -1.65
CA GLY A 63 9.80 -3.71 -1.07
C GLY A 63 9.74 -3.71 0.47
N ALA A 64 10.48 -2.80 1.11
CA ALA A 64 10.42 -2.62 2.56
C ALA A 64 9.06 -2.07 3.02
N GLU A 65 8.45 -1.19 2.23
CA GLU A 65 7.10 -0.67 2.50
C GLU A 65 6.03 -1.77 2.47
N LEU A 66 6.14 -2.73 1.55
CA LEU A 66 5.25 -3.91 1.53
C LEU A 66 5.34 -4.71 2.83
N LEU A 67 6.56 -4.90 3.36
CA LEU A 67 6.79 -5.59 4.63
C LEU A 67 6.32 -4.76 5.83
N SER A 68 6.42 -3.42 5.75
CA SER A 68 5.97 -2.46 6.77
C SER A 68 4.50 -2.65 7.14
N LEU A 69 3.63 -2.91 6.14
CA LEU A 69 2.22 -3.19 6.39
C LEU A 69 2.02 -4.42 7.29
N LEU A 70 2.72 -5.53 6.99
CA LEU A 70 2.62 -6.77 7.76
C LEU A 70 3.14 -6.57 9.19
N LEU A 71 4.27 -5.89 9.31
CA LEU A 71 4.87 -5.57 10.61
C LEU A 71 3.97 -4.64 11.43
N PHE A 72 3.26 -3.71 10.80
CA PHE A 72 2.32 -2.80 11.46
C PHE A 72 1.13 -3.55 12.06
N VAL A 73 0.52 -4.47 11.29
CA VAL A 73 -0.58 -5.31 11.79
C VAL A 73 -0.13 -6.20 12.94
N TYR A 74 1.03 -6.85 12.79
CA TYR A 74 1.63 -7.67 13.86
C TYR A 74 1.88 -6.84 15.12
N THR A 75 2.40 -5.63 14.96
CA THR A 75 2.65 -4.72 16.09
C THR A 75 1.34 -4.37 16.79
N ALA A 76 0.30 -3.99 16.04
CA ALA A 76 -1.02 -3.69 16.59
C ALA A 76 -1.63 -4.90 17.34
N GLU A 77 -1.45 -6.12 16.85
CA GLU A 77 -1.92 -7.33 17.53
C GLU A 77 -1.13 -7.61 18.81
N SER A 78 0.20 -7.53 18.77
CA SER A 78 1.05 -7.74 19.96
C SER A 78 0.83 -6.71 21.06
N LEU A 79 0.39 -5.50 20.70
CA LEU A 79 0.03 -4.46 21.66
C LEU A 79 -1.33 -4.72 22.33
N SER A 80 -2.21 -5.56 21.77
CA SER A 80 -3.57 -5.73 22.29
C SER A 80 -3.62 -6.19 23.75
N SER A 81 -2.71 -7.05 24.18
CA SER A 81 -2.60 -7.51 25.58
C SER A 81 -2.15 -6.43 26.56
N GLN A 82 -1.60 -5.31 26.08
CA GLN A 82 -1.10 -4.22 26.90
C GLN A 82 -2.15 -3.10 27.10
N PHE A 83 -3.25 -3.11 26.34
CA PHE A 83 -4.34 -2.13 26.44
C PHE A 83 -5.56 -2.74 27.13
N VAL A 84 -6.15 -2.02 28.08
CA VAL A 84 -7.34 -2.47 28.80
C VAL A 84 -8.55 -2.42 27.87
N GLY A 85 -9.10 -3.60 27.52
CA GLY A 85 -10.29 -3.75 26.66
C GLY A 85 -10.00 -4.13 25.21
N ALA A 86 -8.75 -4.05 24.75
CA ALA A 86 -8.36 -4.47 23.40
C ALA A 86 -8.23 -6.00 23.32
N MET A 87 -9.24 -6.69 22.77
CA MET A 87 -9.18 -8.14 22.54
C MET A 87 -8.41 -8.52 21.26
N CYS A 88 -8.18 -7.58 20.35
CA CYS A 88 -7.51 -7.78 19.07
C CYS A 88 -6.91 -6.46 18.55
N ALA A 89 -6.20 -6.53 17.41
CA ALA A 89 -5.54 -5.38 16.79
C ALA A 89 -6.47 -4.17 16.54
N THR A 90 -7.77 -4.40 16.29
CA THR A 90 -8.73 -3.30 16.07
C THR A 90 -8.94 -2.45 17.32
N GLY A 91 -8.81 -3.04 18.51
CA GLY A 91 -8.89 -2.28 19.78
C GLY A 91 -7.73 -1.31 19.93
N VAL A 92 -6.53 -1.73 19.53
CA VAL A 92 -5.31 -0.91 19.56
C VAL A 92 -5.35 0.18 18.49
N LEU A 93 -5.87 -0.13 17.30
CA LEU A 93 -6.06 0.86 16.23
C LEU A 93 -7.13 1.91 16.61
N ASN A 94 -8.13 1.53 17.40
CA ASN A 94 -9.18 2.44 17.87
C ASN A 94 -8.74 3.28 19.09
N ALA A 95 -7.59 2.99 19.71
CA ALA A 95 -7.08 3.74 20.85
C ALA A 95 -6.77 5.20 20.50
N ASN A 96 -6.47 5.48 19.24
CA ASN A 96 -6.12 6.81 18.74
C ASN A 96 -6.82 7.05 17.39
N PRO A 97 -7.40 8.25 17.15
CA PRO A 97 -8.06 8.59 15.89
C PRO A 97 -7.19 8.38 14.64
N PHE A 98 -5.86 8.38 14.77
CA PHE A 98 -4.94 8.19 13.65
C PHE A 98 -4.67 6.71 13.29
N GLY A 99 -5.13 5.73 14.07
CA GLY A 99 -4.83 4.31 13.83
C GLY A 99 -5.43 3.76 12.54
N PHE A 100 -6.75 3.85 12.38
CA PHE A 100 -7.43 3.42 11.16
C PHE A 100 -7.01 4.18 9.89
N PRO A 101 -6.88 5.53 9.91
CA PRO A 101 -6.33 6.27 8.77
C PRO A 101 -4.94 5.79 8.35
N THR A 102 -4.04 5.52 9.30
CA THR A 102 -2.68 5.02 9.01
C THR A 102 -2.75 3.64 8.35
N LEU A 103 -3.58 2.73 8.87
CA LEU A 103 -3.77 1.40 8.28
C LEU A 103 -4.27 1.49 6.84
N LEU A 104 -5.31 2.30 6.60
CA LEU A 104 -5.90 2.47 5.26
C LEU A 104 -4.85 3.02 4.28
N LEU A 105 -4.07 4.01 4.73
CA LEU A 105 -3.05 4.62 3.90
C LEU A 105 -1.92 3.63 3.56
N LYS A 106 -1.46 2.82 4.52
CA LYS A 106 -0.51 1.72 4.25
C LYS A 106 -1.06 0.72 3.24
N ILE A 107 -2.35 0.37 3.31
CA ILE A 107 -2.97 -0.54 2.33
C ILE A 107 -2.97 0.10 0.93
N ILE A 108 -3.34 1.37 0.81
CA ILE A 108 -3.33 2.09 -0.47
C ILE A 108 -1.90 2.14 -1.04
N ILE A 109 -0.91 2.50 -0.22
CA ILE A 109 0.50 2.56 -0.61
C ILE A 109 1.01 1.17 -0.99
N PHE A 110 0.62 0.11 -0.29
CA PHE A 110 0.97 -1.27 -0.63
C PHE A 110 0.55 -1.63 -2.05
N PHE A 111 -0.69 -1.31 -2.44
CA PHE A 111 -1.16 -1.58 -3.80
C PHE A 111 -0.46 -0.71 -4.85
N LEU A 112 -0.25 0.57 -4.56
CA LEU A 112 0.48 1.48 -5.47
C LEU A 112 1.94 1.07 -5.64
N ALA A 113 2.60 0.65 -4.55
CA ALA A 113 3.97 0.15 -4.55
C ALA A 113 4.07 -1.14 -5.36
N THR A 114 3.14 -2.08 -5.17
CA THR A 114 3.06 -3.32 -5.96
C THR A 114 2.87 -3.01 -7.45
N LEU A 115 1.97 -2.09 -7.79
CA LEU A 115 1.75 -1.65 -9.16
C LEU A 115 3.02 -1.03 -9.75
N TRP A 116 3.71 -0.17 -9.00
CA TRP A 116 4.96 0.45 -9.46
C TRP A 116 6.05 -0.59 -9.71
N LEU A 117 6.23 -1.56 -8.82
CA LEU A 117 7.19 -2.67 -8.97
C LEU A 117 6.85 -3.55 -10.18
N ALA A 118 5.56 -3.82 -10.41
CA ALA A 118 5.11 -4.56 -11.58
C ALA A 118 5.41 -3.80 -12.88
N LEU A 119 5.10 -2.51 -12.92
CA LEU A 119 5.43 -1.63 -14.05
C LEU A 119 6.93 -1.58 -14.30
N ASP A 120 7.75 -1.45 -13.25
CA ASP A 120 9.20 -1.44 -13.39
C ASP A 120 9.74 -2.76 -13.96
N ARG A 121 9.16 -3.89 -13.56
CA ARG A 121 9.54 -5.21 -14.08
C ARG A 121 9.16 -5.39 -15.55
N VAL A 122 8.03 -4.84 -15.99
CA VAL A 122 7.61 -4.87 -17.39
C VAL A 122 8.46 -3.91 -18.24
N ASP A 123 8.73 -2.72 -17.72
CA ASP A 123 9.54 -1.69 -18.40
C ASP A 123 10.97 -2.18 -18.66
N HIS A 124 11.58 -2.91 -17.71
CA HIS A 124 12.89 -3.55 -17.91
C HIS A 124 12.92 -4.67 -18.96
N GLN A 125 11.77 -5.22 -19.37
CA GLN A 125 11.69 -6.26 -20.41
C GLN A 125 11.50 -5.66 -21.82
N GLY A 126 11.06 -4.41 -21.93
CA GLY A 126 10.86 -3.72 -23.20
C GLY A 126 12.12 -3.00 -23.67
N TYR A 127 12.47 -3.15 -24.94
CA TYR A 127 13.63 -2.46 -25.54
C TYR A 127 13.49 -0.93 -25.58
N ASP A 128 12.26 -0.42 -25.74
CA ASP A 128 12.00 1.01 -25.98
C ASP A 128 11.57 1.81 -24.73
N TYR A 129 11.63 1.22 -23.53
CA TYR A 129 11.18 1.88 -22.28
C TYR A 129 9.83 2.64 -22.40
N PRO A 130 8.78 2.02 -22.99
CA PRO A 130 7.57 2.75 -23.35
C PRO A 130 6.81 3.31 -22.14
N LEU A 131 7.03 2.76 -20.94
CA LEU A 131 6.27 3.10 -19.73
C LEU A 131 7.03 4.01 -18.76
N VAL A 132 8.22 4.49 -19.10
CA VAL A 132 9.03 5.37 -18.20
C VAL A 132 8.25 6.59 -17.70
N ARG A 133 7.47 7.26 -18.57
CA ARG A 133 6.66 8.41 -18.15
C ARG A 133 5.55 8.04 -17.17
N ALA A 134 4.89 6.90 -17.38
CA ALA A 134 3.86 6.40 -16.48
C ALA A 134 4.44 5.98 -15.13
N LYS A 135 5.58 5.27 -15.14
CA LYS A 135 6.32 4.84 -13.94
C LYS A 135 6.68 6.03 -13.03
N TYR A 136 7.27 7.07 -13.61
CA TYR A 136 7.67 8.26 -12.84
C TYR A 136 6.49 9.18 -12.50
N GLY A 137 5.43 9.21 -13.32
CA GLY A 137 4.18 9.89 -12.96
C GLY A 137 3.50 9.25 -11.74
N LEU A 138 3.44 7.91 -11.71
CA LEU A 138 2.93 7.15 -10.56
C LEU A 138 3.79 7.39 -9.32
N LEU A 139 5.12 7.41 -9.45
CA LEU A 139 6.01 7.71 -8.33
C LEU A 139 5.74 9.08 -7.72
N LEU A 140 5.47 10.08 -8.55
CA LEU A 140 5.17 11.45 -8.11
C LEU A 140 3.83 11.53 -7.36
N ALA A 141 2.87 10.66 -7.70
CA ALA A 141 1.64 10.48 -6.93
C ALA A 141 1.87 9.74 -5.60
N ILE A 142 2.76 8.74 -5.56
CA ILE A 142 3.10 7.98 -4.34
C ILE A 142 3.84 8.86 -3.32
N ALA A 143 4.68 9.79 -3.78
CA ALA A 143 5.48 10.65 -2.92
C ALA A 143 4.69 11.38 -1.80
N PRO A 144 3.65 12.17 -2.08
CA PRO A 144 2.88 12.84 -1.02
C PRO A 144 2.16 11.84 -0.10
N LEU A 145 1.74 10.68 -0.62
CA LEU A 145 1.09 9.64 0.18
C LEU A 145 2.05 9.05 1.21
N THR A 146 3.28 8.75 0.82
CA THR A 146 4.30 8.22 1.76
C THR A 146 4.64 9.22 2.86
N VAL A 147 4.70 10.52 2.54
CA VAL A 147 4.91 11.57 3.56
C VAL A 147 3.75 11.61 4.54
N LEU A 148 2.51 11.60 4.03
CA LEU A 148 1.33 11.58 4.86
C LEU A 148 1.28 10.34 5.77
N GLU A 149 1.65 9.18 5.24
CA GLU A 149 1.73 7.93 5.99
C GLU A 149 2.73 8.02 7.13
N SER A 150 3.94 8.51 6.87
CA SER A 150 4.96 8.63 7.92
C SER A 150 4.55 9.63 9.00
N VAL A 151 3.91 10.74 8.63
CA VAL A 151 3.39 11.72 9.58
C VAL A 151 2.28 11.12 10.44
N LEU A 152 1.29 10.47 9.84
CA LEU A 152 0.18 9.84 10.56
C LEU A 152 0.66 8.71 11.47
N GLN A 153 1.58 7.87 10.99
CA GLN A 153 2.21 6.81 11.79
C GLN A 153 2.94 7.39 13.00
N THR A 154 3.69 8.49 12.82
CA THR A 154 4.40 9.16 13.91
C THR A 154 3.42 9.72 14.94
N HIS A 155 2.35 10.40 14.49
CA HIS A 155 1.31 10.90 15.39
C HIS A 155 0.55 9.79 16.11
N TYR A 156 0.32 8.67 15.44
CA TYR A 156 -0.31 7.50 16.05
C TYR A 156 0.54 6.99 17.22
N PHE A 157 1.84 6.73 17.01
CA PHE A 157 2.74 6.23 18.05
C PHE A 157 3.03 7.25 19.17
N LEU A 158 3.07 8.55 18.87
CA LEU A 158 3.24 9.59 19.88
C LEU A 158 1.98 9.81 20.73
N GLY A 159 0.79 9.67 20.14
CA GLY A 159 -0.50 9.83 20.82
C GLY A 159 -1.06 8.55 21.44
N LEU A 160 -0.28 7.48 21.52
CA LEU A 160 -0.68 6.21 22.14
C LEU A 160 -0.61 6.33 23.67
N GLU A 161 -1.76 6.62 24.29
CA GLU A 161 -1.93 6.66 25.75
C GLU A 161 -2.51 5.32 26.25
N PRO A 162 -1.75 4.53 27.04
CA PRO A 162 -2.17 3.19 27.48
C PRO A 162 -3.31 3.16 28.51
N GLU A 163 -3.76 4.32 29.02
CA GLU A 163 -4.85 4.42 30.01
C GLU A 163 -6.26 4.57 29.40
N VAL A 164 -6.39 4.62 28.08
CA VAL A 164 -7.70 4.68 27.42
C VAL A 164 -8.32 3.28 27.36
N ILE A 165 -9.50 3.11 27.99
CA ILE A 165 -10.28 1.87 27.92
C ILE A 165 -10.86 1.72 26.51
N THR A 166 -10.32 0.81 25.70
CA THR A 166 -10.79 0.60 24.32
C THR A 166 -11.77 -0.57 24.25
N SER A 167 -13.06 -0.29 24.38
CA SER A 167 -14.11 -1.31 24.20
C SER A 167 -14.59 -1.36 22.73
N CYS A 168 -13.82 -2.04 21.87
CA CYS A 168 -14.11 -2.10 20.42
C CYS A 168 -15.19 -3.14 20.03
N CYS A 169 -15.33 -4.25 20.75
CA CYS A 169 -16.26 -5.33 20.36
C CYS A 169 -17.75 -4.95 20.48
N GLY A 170 -18.09 -4.02 21.38
CA GLY A 170 -19.48 -3.56 21.60
C GLY A 170 -19.83 -2.25 20.90
N SER A 171 -18.83 -1.42 20.53
CA SER A 171 -19.06 -0.13 19.89
C SER A 171 -18.96 -0.25 18.36
N LEU A 172 -17.80 -0.66 17.84
CA LEU A 172 -17.50 -0.76 16.39
C LEU A 172 -18.32 -1.80 15.62
N PHE A 173 -18.77 -2.86 16.30
CA PHE A 173 -19.58 -3.94 15.68
C PHE A 173 -21.07 -3.88 16.06
N SER A 174 -21.51 -2.83 16.77
CA SER A 174 -22.93 -2.65 17.03
C SER A 174 -23.66 -2.19 15.76
N ALA A 175 -24.84 -2.75 15.51
CA ALA A 175 -25.69 -2.43 14.36
C ALA A 175 -26.16 -0.96 14.31
N ASN A 176 -25.78 -0.13 15.28
CA ASN A 176 -26.24 1.24 15.46
C ASN A 176 -25.13 2.30 15.20
N GLN A 177 -23.92 1.89 14.77
CA GLN A 177 -22.85 2.82 14.39
C GLN A 177 -22.70 2.96 12.87
N GLN A 178 -22.48 4.20 12.42
CA GLN A 178 -22.22 4.54 11.02
C GLN A 178 -20.75 4.28 10.69
N GLY A 179 -20.51 3.36 9.75
CA GLY A 179 -19.19 3.05 9.23
C GLY A 179 -19.26 1.92 8.22
N VAL A 180 -18.51 2.03 7.12
CA VAL A 180 -18.55 1.07 6.00
C VAL A 180 -18.32 -0.37 6.48
N ALA A 181 -17.44 -0.57 7.46
CA ALA A 181 -17.18 -1.87 8.07
C ALA A 181 -18.34 -2.39 8.96
N ALA A 182 -19.03 -1.52 9.70
CA ALA A 182 -20.16 -1.88 10.55
C ALA A 182 -21.42 -2.19 9.70
N GLU A 183 -21.64 -1.44 8.62
CA GLU A 183 -22.72 -1.72 7.65
C GLU A 183 -22.46 -2.99 6.84
N LEU A 184 -21.20 -3.26 6.45
CA LEU A 184 -20.81 -4.52 5.81
C LEU A 184 -20.94 -5.73 6.75
N ALA A 185 -20.57 -5.58 8.04
CA ALA A 185 -20.70 -6.64 9.04
C ALA A 185 -22.14 -6.87 9.50
N GLY A 186 -22.99 -5.83 9.46
CA GLY A 186 -24.42 -5.91 9.75
C GLY A 186 -25.28 -6.31 8.55
N TRP A 187 -24.68 -6.54 7.37
CA TRP A 187 -25.43 -6.88 6.15
C TRP A 187 -26.18 -8.21 6.35
N PRO A 188 -27.51 -8.27 6.10
CA PRO A 188 -28.26 -9.52 6.18
C PRO A 188 -27.55 -10.70 5.48
N VAL A 189 -27.53 -11.83 6.19
CA VAL A 189 -26.78 -13.05 5.79
C VAL A 189 -27.18 -13.56 4.41
N ARG A 190 -28.45 -13.40 4.00
CA ARG A 190 -28.98 -13.90 2.73
C ARG A 190 -28.38 -13.19 1.50
N PRO A 191 -28.39 -11.85 1.38
CA PRO A 191 -27.74 -11.16 0.26
C PRO A 191 -26.21 -11.35 0.28
N ALA A 192 -25.57 -11.38 1.44
CA ALA A 192 -24.13 -11.64 1.52
C ALA A 192 -23.74 -13.02 0.95
N LEU A 193 -24.49 -14.08 1.30
CA LEU A 193 -24.32 -15.41 0.71
C LEU A 193 -24.57 -15.43 -0.80
N ALA A 194 -25.61 -14.73 -1.27
CA ALA A 194 -25.92 -14.65 -2.69
C ALA A 194 -24.78 -13.99 -3.49
N VAL A 195 -24.21 -12.89 -2.99
CA VAL A 195 -23.06 -12.21 -3.62
C VAL A 195 -21.82 -13.10 -3.60
N PHE A 196 -21.55 -13.79 -2.49
CA PHE A 196 -20.41 -14.71 -2.39
C PHE A 196 -20.51 -15.87 -3.39
N TYR A 197 -21.64 -16.56 -3.45
CA TYR A 197 -21.82 -17.65 -4.40
C TYR A 197 -21.90 -17.18 -5.85
N ALA A 198 -22.46 -16.00 -6.11
CA ALA A 198 -22.48 -15.42 -7.45
C ALA A 198 -21.06 -15.12 -7.95
N THR A 199 -20.21 -14.50 -7.12
CA THR A 199 -18.83 -14.19 -7.50
C THR A 199 -17.97 -15.45 -7.65
N ALA A 200 -18.14 -16.45 -6.78
CA ALA A 200 -17.49 -17.76 -6.92
C ALA A 200 -17.95 -18.52 -8.18
N GLY A 201 -19.25 -18.46 -8.49
CA GLY A 201 -19.80 -19.05 -9.72
C GLY A 201 -19.27 -18.35 -10.96
N LEU A 202 -19.21 -17.01 -10.96
CA LEU A 202 -18.71 -16.22 -12.08
C LEU A 202 -17.22 -16.51 -12.35
N SER A 203 -16.39 -16.59 -11.30
CA SER A 203 -14.96 -16.90 -11.44
C SER A 203 -14.73 -18.32 -11.96
N LEU A 204 -15.50 -19.31 -11.51
CA LEU A 204 -15.48 -20.67 -12.05
C LEU A 204 -15.94 -20.73 -13.50
N MET A 205 -17.00 -20.00 -13.85
CA MET A 205 -17.52 -19.92 -15.21
C MET A 205 -16.49 -19.27 -16.16
N ILE A 206 -15.83 -18.20 -15.72
CA ILE A 206 -14.75 -17.55 -16.47
C ILE A 206 -13.56 -18.52 -16.63
N GLY A 207 -13.16 -19.23 -15.57
CA GLY A 207 -12.08 -20.21 -15.63
C GLY A 207 -12.39 -21.42 -16.52
N LEU A 208 -13.64 -21.90 -16.52
CA LEU A 208 -14.09 -23.00 -17.39
C LEU A 208 -14.24 -22.55 -18.84
N ALA A 209 -14.73 -21.34 -19.09
CA ALA A 209 -14.78 -20.74 -20.42
C ALA A 209 -13.37 -20.57 -20.99
N PHE A 210 -12.40 -20.13 -20.18
CA PHE A 210 -11.00 -20.01 -20.56
C PHE A 210 -10.38 -21.37 -20.95
N ARG A 211 -10.68 -22.43 -20.20
CA ARG A 211 -10.19 -23.79 -20.50
C ARG A 211 -10.80 -24.40 -21.76
N ARG A 212 -12.04 -24.01 -22.09
CA ARG A 212 -12.80 -24.56 -23.22
C ARG A 212 -12.57 -23.77 -24.51
N TRP A 213 -12.22 -22.49 -24.42
CA TRP A 213 -11.90 -21.59 -25.53
C TRP A 213 -10.50 -20.99 -25.36
N LEU A 214 -9.46 -21.79 -25.64
CA LEU A 214 -8.04 -21.37 -25.68
C LEU A 214 -7.72 -20.26 -26.70
N TRP A 215 -8.70 -19.80 -27.46
CA TRP A 215 -8.55 -18.81 -28.54
C TRP A 215 -8.80 -17.35 -28.10
N LEU A 216 -9.19 -17.11 -26.84
CA LEU A 216 -9.41 -15.75 -26.27
C LEU A 216 -8.21 -15.22 -25.46
N GLY A 217 -7.06 -15.89 -25.51
CA GLY A 217 -5.81 -15.45 -24.87
C GLY A 217 -5.38 -13.99 -25.12
N PRO A 218 -5.59 -13.37 -26.31
CA PRO A 218 -5.11 -12.00 -26.55
C PRO A 218 -5.99 -10.88 -25.97
N LEU A 219 -7.16 -11.18 -25.38
CA LEU A 219 -8.04 -10.15 -24.78
C LEU A 219 -7.68 -9.77 -23.33
N PHE A 220 -6.81 -10.55 -22.67
CA PHE A 220 -6.36 -10.32 -21.28
C PHE A 220 -4.87 -9.94 -21.18
N THR A 221 -4.22 -9.62 -22.29
CA THR A 221 -2.81 -9.18 -22.36
C THR A 221 -2.67 -7.67 -22.61
N VAL A 222 -3.56 -6.85 -22.04
CA VAL A 222 -3.41 -5.38 -22.01
C VAL A 222 -3.39 -4.92 -20.56
#